data_AF-A0AAD5XYB4-F1
#
_entry.id   AF-A0AAD5XYB4-F1
#
_cell.length_a   1.000
_cell.length_b   1.000
_cell.length_c   1.000
_cell.angle_alpha   90.00
_cell.angle_beta   90.00
_cell.angle_gamma   90.00
#
_symmetry.space_group_name_H-M   'P 1'
#
loop_
_entity.id
_entity.type
_entity.pdbx_description
1 polymer ?
#
loop_
_entity_poly.entity_id
_entity_poly.type
_entity_poly.pdbx_seq_one_letter_code
_entity_poly.pdbx_strand_id
1 'polypeptide(L)'
;MKSHPLKIGILSIQGAFLEHINVLTGLSDEYNLNIIEVKTSQQLHHVDGLILPGGESTTMALIAKTSDLFDELVKFVHNPNKIVWGTCAGLIFLSSEISYAKIGGQDLLKALKVKVSRNAFGKQLGSFSTQLKVPCLLEPEKYFPAVFIRAPIVESIDENSKTIEVLAYLENLDAKRVRGINHVEGEKIIVAVRQDNIIATSFHPELTRDDRFHRFFLELVKEKV
;
A
#
# COMPACT_ATOMS: atom_id res chain seq x y z
N MET A 1 -24.91 10.11 -20.77
CA MET A 1 -23.94 9.05 -21.09
C MET A 1 -23.77 8.20 -19.84
N LYS A 2 -23.93 6.87 -19.92
CA LYS A 2 -23.65 6.00 -18.75
C LYS A 2 -22.14 6.02 -18.54
N SER A 3 -21.67 6.36 -17.34
CA SER A 3 -20.26 6.31 -16.98
C SER A 3 -19.76 4.87 -17.17
N HIS A 4 -18.60 4.70 -17.81
CA HIS A 4 -17.97 3.38 -17.93
C HIS A 4 -17.60 2.89 -16.52
N PRO A 5 -17.71 1.59 -16.24
CA PRO A 5 -17.38 1.05 -14.93
C PRO A 5 -15.88 1.21 -14.65
N LEU A 6 -15.53 1.66 -13.44
CA LEU A 6 -14.14 1.79 -12.98
C LEU A 6 -13.56 0.38 -12.79
N LYS A 7 -12.48 0.06 -13.49
CA LYS A 7 -11.85 -1.26 -13.43
C LYS A 7 -10.77 -1.26 -12.37
N ILE A 8 -11.01 -1.91 -11.25
CA ILE A 8 -10.08 -1.95 -10.12
C ILE A 8 -9.42 -3.31 -10.05
N GLY A 9 -8.10 -3.32 -10.24
CA GLY A 9 -7.27 -4.50 -10.11
C GLY A 9 -6.83 -4.76 -8.68
N ILE A 10 -6.79 -6.03 -8.28
CA ILE A 10 -6.12 -6.47 -7.05
C ILE A 10 -5.13 -7.55 -7.44
N LEU A 11 -3.84 -7.33 -7.16
CA LEU A 11 -2.81 -8.32 -7.44
C LEU A 11 -3.08 -9.57 -6.60
N SER A 12 -3.42 -10.68 -7.26
CA SER A 12 -3.97 -11.90 -6.65
C SER A 12 -3.06 -13.11 -6.84
N ILE A 13 -1.74 -12.88 -6.83
CA ILE A 13 -0.72 -13.92 -6.92
C ILE A 13 -0.26 -14.44 -5.55
N GLN A 14 -0.42 -13.62 -4.50
CA GLN A 14 -0.14 -13.94 -3.11
C GLN A 14 -0.79 -12.86 -2.21
N GLY A 15 -1.23 -13.23 -1.01
CA GLY A 15 -1.57 -12.27 0.03
C GLY A 15 -3.07 -12.12 0.33
N ALA A 16 -3.41 -11.09 1.10
CA ALA A 16 -4.75 -10.79 1.61
C ALA A 16 -5.62 -10.05 0.56
N PHE A 17 -5.72 -10.58 -0.65
CA PHE A 17 -6.47 -9.94 -1.74
C PHE A 17 -7.99 -10.09 -1.57
N LEU A 18 -8.46 -11.17 -0.94
CA LEU A 18 -9.90 -11.45 -0.76
C LEU A 18 -10.56 -10.42 0.15
N GLU A 19 -9.86 -9.99 1.21
CA GLU A 19 -10.35 -8.98 2.14
C GLU A 19 -10.51 -7.62 1.45
N HIS A 20 -9.56 -7.24 0.58
CA HIS A 20 -9.71 -6.05 -0.26
C HIS A 20 -10.89 -6.17 -1.23
N ILE A 21 -11.06 -7.33 -1.88
CA ILE A 21 -12.19 -7.58 -2.78
C ILE A 21 -13.51 -7.41 -2.03
N ASN A 22 -13.64 -7.98 -0.82
CA ASN A 22 -14.86 -7.88 -0.02
C ASN A 22 -15.24 -6.41 0.30
N VAL A 23 -14.27 -5.57 0.67
CA VAL A 23 -14.53 -4.15 0.90
C VAL A 23 -14.98 -3.46 -0.39
N LEU A 24 -14.29 -3.71 -1.51
CA LEU A 24 -14.64 -3.13 -2.80
C LEU A 24 -16.00 -3.60 -3.33
N THR A 25 -16.40 -4.85 -3.06
CA THR A 25 -17.72 -5.36 -3.39
C THR A 25 -18.81 -4.56 -2.68
N GLY A 26 -18.59 -4.20 -1.40
CA GLY A 26 -19.50 -3.32 -0.65
C GLY A 26 -19.61 -1.90 -1.23
N LEU A 27 -18.62 -1.46 -2.02
CA LEU A 27 -18.57 -0.15 -2.68
C LEU A 27 -18.95 -0.21 -4.18
N SER A 28 -19.23 -1.41 -4.71
CA SER A 28 -19.33 -1.63 -6.15
C SER A 28 -20.48 -0.88 -6.80
N ASP A 29 -21.66 -0.86 -6.18
CA ASP A 29 -22.83 -0.14 -6.69
C ASP A 29 -22.63 1.38 -6.65
N GLU A 30 -22.02 1.89 -5.58
CA GLU A 30 -21.80 3.32 -5.37
C GLU A 30 -20.82 3.91 -6.41
N TYR A 31 -19.76 3.16 -6.73
CA TYR A 31 -18.70 3.60 -7.63
C TYR A 31 -18.78 3.00 -9.05
N ASN A 32 -19.79 2.17 -9.34
CA ASN A 32 -19.89 1.39 -10.59
C ASN A 32 -18.60 0.60 -10.88
N LEU A 33 -18.17 -0.22 -9.93
CA LEU A 33 -16.89 -0.92 -10.00
C LEU A 33 -16.96 -2.23 -10.80
N ASN A 34 -15.93 -2.48 -11.58
CA ASN A 34 -15.57 -3.80 -12.09
C ASN A 34 -14.28 -4.26 -11.40
N ILE A 35 -14.39 -5.25 -10.50
CA ILE A 35 -13.27 -5.73 -9.68
C ILE A 35 -12.57 -6.89 -10.42
N ILE A 36 -11.27 -6.77 -10.62
CA ILE A 36 -10.47 -7.73 -11.40
C ILE A 36 -9.35 -8.30 -10.54
N GLU A 37 -9.35 -9.61 -10.33
CA GLU A 37 -8.19 -10.33 -9.81
C GLU A 37 -7.08 -10.33 -10.88
N VAL A 38 -5.95 -9.70 -10.58
CA VAL A 38 -4.81 -9.60 -11.49
C VAL A 38 -3.80 -10.69 -11.16
N LYS A 39 -3.69 -11.67 -12.06
CA LYS A 39 -2.72 -12.78 -12.04
C LYS A 39 -1.87 -12.81 -13.31
N THR A 40 -2.28 -12.09 -14.36
CA THR A 40 -1.62 -12.04 -15.66
C THR A 40 -1.44 -10.60 -16.16
N SER A 41 -0.52 -10.40 -17.10
CA SER A 41 -0.28 -9.10 -17.76
C SER A 41 -1.51 -8.60 -18.51
N GLN A 42 -2.22 -9.50 -19.19
CA GLN A 42 -3.46 -9.14 -19.88
C GLN A 42 -4.49 -8.55 -18.91
N GLN A 43 -4.67 -9.14 -17.73
CA GLN A 43 -5.59 -8.58 -16.73
C GLN A 43 -5.11 -7.21 -16.23
N LEU A 44 -3.80 -7.07 -15.98
CA LEU A 44 -3.19 -5.83 -15.53
C LEU A 44 -3.40 -4.67 -16.53
N HIS A 45 -3.32 -4.92 -17.83
CA HIS A 45 -3.51 -3.89 -18.86
C HIS A 45 -4.95 -3.35 -18.92
N HIS A 46 -5.92 -4.08 -18.38
CA HIS A 46 -7.32 -3.72 -18.44
C HIS A 46 -7.83 -2.96 -17.21
N VAL A 47 -7.00 -2.72 -16.18
CA VAL A 47 -7.43 -2.02 -14.95
C VAL A 47 -7.03 -0.55 -14.95
N ASP A 48 -7.85 0.29 -14.34
CA ASP A 48 -7.67 1.74 -14.19
C ASP A 48 -6.83 2.08 -12.94
N GLY A 49 -7.00 1.28 -11.88
CA GLY A 49 -6.18 1.32 -10.67
C GLY A 49 -5.80 -0.07 -10.18
N LEU A 50 -4.75 -0.17 -9.37
CA LEU A 50 -4.24 -1.43 -8.85
C LEU A 50 -3.98 -1.37 -7.35
N ILE A 51 -4.48 -2.36 -6.60
CA ILE A 51 -4.10 -2.62 -5.22
C ILE A 51 -3.06 -3.75 -5.17
N LEU A 52 -1.95 -3.49 -4.50
CA LEU A 52 -0.93 -4.47 -4.13
C LEU A 52 -1.15 -4.84 -2.65
N PRO A 53 -1.74 -6.01 -2.34
CA PRO A 53 -2.21 -6.33 -1.01
C PRO A 53 -1.08 -6.67 -0.03
N GLY A 54 -1.45 -6.85 1.24
CA GLY A 54 -0.56 -7.42 2.26
C GLY A 54 -0.25 -8.90 2.02
N GLY A 55 0.77 -9.45 2.70
CA GLY A 55 1.23 -10.82 2.47
C GLY A 55 2.73 -11.00 2.68
N GLU A 56 3.39 -11.67 1.75
CA GLU A 56 4.81 -11.95 1.75
C GLU A 56 5.44 -11.38 0.47
N SER A 57 6.18 -10.27 0.62
CA SER A 57 6.70 -9.49 -0.50
C SER A 57 7.77 -10.21 -1.33
N THR A 58 8.55 -11.13 -0.75
CA THR A 58 9.54 -11.93 -1.50
C THR A 58 8.85 -12.96 -2.38
N THR A 59 7.79 -13.58 -1.88
CA THR A 59 6.97 -14.51 -2.65
C THR A 59 6.21 -13.77 -3.75
N MET A 60 5.66 -12.58 -3.49
CA MET A 60 5.06 -11.76 -4.55
C MET A 60 6.05 -11.44 -5.67
N ALA A 61 7.25 -10.96 -5.33
CA ALA A 61 8.28 -10.64 -6.30
C ALA A 61 8.73 -11.88 -7.11
N LEU A 62 8.92 -13.02 -6.43
CA LEU A 62 9.29 -14.28 -7.06
C LEU A 62 8.22 -14.76 -8.03
N ILE A 63 6.95 -14.82 -7.59
CA ILE A 63 5.85 -15.29 -8.45
C ILE A 63 5.71 -14.37 -9.66
N ALA A 64 5.72 -13.05 -9.45
CA ALA A 64 5.62 -12.07 -10.54
C ALA A 64 6.73 -12.23 -11.58
N LYS A 65 7.96 -12.56 -11.15
CA LYS A 65 9.06 -12.87 -12.07
C LYS A 65 8.86 -14.18 -12.82
N THR A 66 8.49 -15.25 -12.12
CA THR A 66 8.28 -16.57 -12.74
C THR A 66 7.06 -16.63 -13.67
N SER A 67 6.17 -15.63 -13.59
CA SER A 67 4.96 -15.53 -14.41
C SER A 67 5.03 -14.40 -15.45
N ASP A 68 6.21 -13.86 -15.75
CA ASP A 68 6.45 -12.75 -16.69
C ASP A 68 5.59 -11.49 -16.42
N LEU A 69 5.16 -11.30 -15.18
CA LEU A 69 4.30 -10.18 -14.75
C LEU A 69 5.11 -9.02 -14.17
N PHE A 70 6.33 -9.28 -13.70
CA PHE A 70 7.16 -8.31 -12.99
C PHE A 70 7.43 -7.04 -13.81
N ASP A 71 7.88 -7.18 -15.06
CA ASP A 71 8.20 -6.03 -15.91
C ASP A 71 6.94 -5.22 -16.27
N GLU A 72 5.81 -5.89 -16.43
CA GLU A 72 4.52 -5.23 -16.67
C GLU A 72 4.01 -4.48 -15.44
N LEU A 73 4.24 -5.01 -14.23
CA LEU A 73 3.99 -4.28 -12.99
C LEU A 73 4.89 -3.04 -12.89
N VAL A 74 6.18 -3.15 -13.20
CA VAL A 74 7.09 -2.00 -13.23
C VAL A 74 6.56 -0.92 -14.17
N LYS A 75 6.17 -1.27 -15.40
CA LYS A 75 5.57 -0.31 -16.35
C LYS A 75 4.29 0.31 -15.82
N PHE A 76 3.41 -0.49 -15.20
CA PHE A 76 2.14 -0.04 -14.68
C PHE A 76 2.30 0.98 -13.55
N VAL A 77 3.16 0.68 -12.56
CA VAL A 77 3.33 1.55 -11.38
C VAL A 77 4.02 2.88 -11.70
N HIS A 78 4.83 2.92 -12.77
CA HIS A 78 5.46 4.15 -13.26
C HIS A 78 4.58 4.96 -14.22
N ASN A 79 3.38 4.48 -14.56
CA ASN A 79 2.47 5.21 -15.42
C ASN A 79 1.70 6.27 -14.60
N PRO A 80 1.87 7.59 -14.88
CA PRO A 80 1.24 8.66 -14.10
C PRO A 80 -0.30 8.72 -14.25
N ASN A 81 -0.85 7.96 -15.19
CA ASN A 81 -2.29 7.82 -15.42
C ASN A 81 -2.90 6.61 -14.69
N LYS A 82 -2.12 5.84 -13.94
CA LYS A 82 -2.58 4.69 -13.17
C LYS A 82 -2.40 4.94 -11.68
N ILE A 83 -3.47 4.82 -10.89
CA ILE A 83 -3.36 4.93 -9.44
C ILE A 83 -3.01 3.55 -8.86
N VAL A 84 -2.02 3.53 -7.97
CA VAL A 84 -1.54 2.28 -7.33
C VAL A 84 -1.56 2.45 -5.83
N TRP A 85 -2.06 1.44 -5.13
CA TRP A 85 -2.07 1.40 -3.68
C TRP A 85 -1.42 0.15 -3.14
N GLY A 86 -0.32 0.30 -2.41
CA GLY A 86 0.35 -0.82 -1.71
C GLY A 86 0.07 -0.85 -0.22
N THR A 87 -0.46 -1.97 0.28
CA THR A 87 -0.70 -2.18 1.71
C THR A 87 0.27 -3.22 2.28
N CYS A 88 0.88 -2.95 3.43
CA CYS A 88 1.84 -3.83 4.11
C CYS A 88 2.93 -4.38 3.16
N ALA A 89 2.79 -5.60 2.66
CA ALA A 89 3.74 -6.19 1.74
C ALA A 89 3.78 -5.48 0.37
N GLY A 90 2.66 -4.88 -0.07
CA GLY A 90 2.62 -3.99 -1.23
C GLY A 90 3.43 -2.71 -1.05
N LEU A 91 3.44 -2.11 0.15
CA LEU A 91 4.33 -0.98 0.47
C LEU A 91 5.80 -1.37 0.30
N ILE A 92 6.19 -2.53 0.85
CA ILE A 92 7.55 -3.06 0.65
C ILE A 92 7.82 -3.20 -0.85
N PHE A 93 6.89 -3.81 -1.60
CA PHE A 93 7.10 -4.10 -3.01
C PHE A 93 7.26 -2.85 -3.88
N LEU A 94 6.59 -1.75 -3.53
CA LEU A 94 6.68 -0.45 -4.23
C LEU A 94 7.95 0.35 -3.91
N SER A 95 8.55 0.13 -2.74
CA SER A 95 9.67 0.94 -2.25
C SER A 95 10.90 0.90 -3.16
N SER A 96 11.71 1.96 -3.12
CA SER A 96 12.99 2.02 -3.81
C SER A 96 14.08 1.25 -3.08
N GLU A 97 14.00 1.20 -1.75
CA GLU A 97 14.97 0.58 -0.87
C GLU A 97 14.34 -0.18 0.28
N ILE A 98 15.01 -1.23 0.74
CA ILE A 98 14.54 -2.10 1.81
C ILE A 98 15.65 -2.43 2.82
N SER A 99 15.37 -2.18 4.09
CA SER A 99 16.20 -2.63 5.21
C SER A 99 15.75 -4.01 5.70
N TYR A 100 16.71 -4.79 6.21
CA TYR A 100 16.48 -6.13 6.76
C TYR A 100 15.80 -7.09 5.75
N ALA A 101 16.19 -7.00 4.48
CA ALA A 101 15.77 -7.96 3.47
C ALA A 101 16.16 -9.40 3.84
N LYS A 102 15.46 -10.39 3.27
CA LYS A 102 15.89 -11.78 3.37
C LYS A 102 17.24 -11.98 2.68
N ILE A 103 17.97 -13.01 3.10
CA ILE A 103 19.21 -13.46 2.45
C ILE A 103 18.91 -13.74 0.97
N GLY A 104 19.70 -13.15 0.07
CA GLY A 104 19.46 -13.18 -1.38
C GLY A 104 18.78 -11.93 -1.94
N GLY A 105 18.38 -10.98 -1.09
CA GLY A 105 17.72 -9.73 -1.50
C GLY A 105 16.25 -9.93 -1.87
N GLN A 106 15.65 -8.89 -2.44
CA GLN A 106 14.30 -8.92 -2.99
C GLN A 106 14.21 -7.91 -4.12
N ASP A 107 13.59 -8.30 -5.23
CA ASP A 107 13.24 -7.34 -6.27
C ASP A 107 12.08 -6.44 -5.83
N LEU A 108 12.26 -5.15 -6.10
CA LEU A 108 11.29 -4.10 -5.80
C LEU A 108 10.87 -3.46 -7.11
N LEU A 109 9.63 -2.95 -7.13
CA LEU A 109 9.13 -2.19 -8.27
C LEU A 109 9.74 -0.79 -8.36
N LYS A 110 10.37 -0.29 -7.28
CA LYS A 110 11.12 0.98 -7.22
C LYS A 110 10.34 2.22 -7.66
N ALA A 111 9.04 2.24 -7.39
CA ALA A 111 8.15 3.32 -7.80
C ALA A 111 7.94 4.38 -6.70
N LEU A 112 8.16 4.01 -5.43
CA LEU A 112 8.01 4.88 -4.27
C LEU A 112 9.39 5.20 -3.68
N LYS A 113 9.78 6.48 -3.62
CA LYS A 113 11.12 6.94 -3.19
C LYS A 113 11.26 6.96 -1.66
N VAL A 114 11.07 5.81 -1.06
CA VAL A 114 11.20 5.59 0.38
C VAL A 114 12.01 4.34 0.66
N LYS A 115 12.69 4.37 1.80
CA LYS A 115 13.32 3.20 2.39
C LYS A 115 12.38 2.55 3.37
N VAL A 116 12.13 1.25 3.23
CA VAL A 116 11.19 0.50 4.07
C VAL A 116 11.92 -0.51 4.95
N SER A 117 11.63 -0.52 6.24
CA SER A 117 12.12 -1.54 7.18
C SER A 117 11.06 -2.65 7.35
N ARG A 118 11.43 -3.89 7.04
CA ARG A 118 10.52 -5.05 7.16
C ARG A 118 10.27 -5.42 8.61
N ASN A 119 9.04 -5.83 8.93
CA ASN A 119 8.67 -6.41 10.23
C ASN A 119 9.22 -5.61 11.43
N ALA A 120 9.15 -4.28 11.35
CA ALA A 120 9.94 -3.39 12.17
C ALA A 120 9.59 -3.45 13.66
N PHE A 121 8.35 -3.82 13.99
CA PHE A 121 7.83 -3.88 15.37
C PHE A 121 8.28 -5.13 16.17
N GLY A 122 9.08 -6.02 15.57
CA GLY A 122 9.59 -7.21 16.26
C GLY A 122 8.52 -8.24 16.61
N LYS A 123 8.88 -9.30 17.36
CA LYS A 123 7.94 -10.41 17.68
C LYS A 123 6.85 -10.02 18.68
N GLN A 124 7.16 -9.17 19.66
CA GLN A 124 6.22 -8.83 20.75
C GLN A 124 5.13 -7.85 20.31
N LEU A 125 5.48 -6.82 19.52
CA LEU A 125 4.52 -5.90 18.89
C LEU A 125 4.21 -6.33 17.45
N GLY A 126 4.44 -7.61 17.14
CA GLY A 126 4.30 -8.16 15.80
C GLY A 126 2.85 -8.15 15.31
N SER A 127 1.85 -7.84 16.13
CA SER A 127 0.49 -7.52 15.71
C SER A 127 -0.22 -6.65 16.74
N PHE A 128 -0.87 -5.56 16.32
CA PHE A 128 -1.66 -4.69 17.18
C PHE A 128 -2.65 -3.85 16.36
N SER A 129 -3.54 -3.13 17.05
CA SER A 129 -4.43 -2.15 16.43
C SER A 129 -4.36 -0.83 17.17
N THR A 130 -4.51 0.28 16.44
CA THR A 130 -4.50 1.63 17.01
C THR A 130 -5.38 2.57 16.20
N GLN A 131 -5.50 3.81 16.65
CA GLN A 131 -6.23 4.88 15.99
C GLN A 131 -5.24 5.87 15.36
N LEU A 132 -5.38 6.15 14.06
CA LEU A 132 -4.51 7.07 13.33
C LEU A 132 -5.25 8.35 12.97
N LYS A 133 -4.60 9.50 13.10
CA LYS A 133 -5.08 10.74 12.49
C LYS A 133 -4.67 10.77 11.02
N VAL A 134 -5.63 10.90 10.11
CA VAL A 134 -5.39 10.89 8.66
C VAL A 134 -6.21 12.00 8.00
N PRO A 135 -5.72 13.26 8.00
CA PRO A 135 -6.50 14.43 7.59
C PRO A 135 -6.95 14.46 6.12
N CYS A 136 -6.34 13.66 5.24
CA CYS A 136 -6.69 13.60 3.82
C CYS A 136 -7.91 12.71 3.53
N LEU A 137 -8.40 11.94 4.51
CA LEU A 137 -9.58 11.10 4.35
C LEU A 137 -10.88 11.88 4.58
N LEU A 138 -11.99 11.29 4.13
CA LEU A 138 -13.33 11.73 4.53
C LEU A 138 -13.45 11.73 6.07
N GLU A 139 -14.23 12.68 6.60
CA GLU A 139 -14.34 12.91 8.06
C GLU A 139 -12.95 13.12 8.71
N PRO A 140 -12.19 14.18 8.36
CA PRO A 140 -10.79 14.35 8.75
C PRO A 140 -10.55 14.44 10.27
N GLU A 141 -11.58 14.81 11.04
CA GLU A 141 -11.54 14.86 12.50
C GLU A 141 -11.67 13.46 13.16
N LYS A 142 -12.12 12.45 12.41
CA LYS A 142 -12.34 11.09 12.91
C LYS A 142 -11.10 10.24 12.70
N TYR A 143 -10.60 9.68 13.78
CA TYR A 143 -9.48 8.75 13.73
C TYR A 143 -9.82 7.50 12.90
N PHE A 144 -8.83 6.98 12.18
CA PHE A 144 -8.90 5.76 11.38
C PHE A 144 -8.42 4.56 12.19
N PRO A 145 -9.23 3.50 12.37
CA PRO A 145 -8.77 2.27 13.00
C PRO A 145 -7.75 1.58 12.09
N ALA A 146 -6.53 1.37 12.56
CA ALA A 146 -5.45 0.75 11.79
C ALA A 146 -4.99 -0.57 12.43
N VAL A 147 -4.90 -1.62 11.62
CA VAL A 147 -4.47 -2.95 12.03
C VAL A 147 -3.07 -3.22 11.49
N PHE A 148 -2.10 -3.43 12.38
CA PHE A 148 -0.71 -3.71 12.03
C PHE A 148 -0.43 -5.18 12.28
N ILE A 149 0.00 -5.94 11.26
CA ILE A 149 0.36 -7.36 11.38
C ILE A 149 1.72 -7.55 10.73
N ARG A 150 2.75 -7.76 11.56
CA ARG A 150 4.17 -7.82 11.19
C ARG A 150 4.51 -6.66 10.25
N ALA A 151 3.97 -5.49 10.55
CA ALA A 151 3.95 -4.39 9.62
C ALA A 151 5.37 -3.88 9.32
N PRO A 152 5.63 -3.49 8.06
CA PRO A 152 6.79 -2.66 7.75
C PRO A 152 6.58 -1.23 8.24
N ILE A 153 7.64 -0.44 8.24
CA ILE A 153 7.58 1.02 8.42
C ILE A 153 8.34 1.72 7.30
N VAL A 154 7.98 2.98 7.02
CA VAL A 154 8.83 3.86 6.23
C VAL A 154 9.94 4.38 7.15
N GLU A 155 11.16 3.91 6.92
CA GLU A 155 12.36 4.27 7.68
C GLU A 155 12.88 5.66 7.29
N SER A 156 12.86 5.98 6.00
CA SER A 156 13.23 7.30 5.49
C SER A 156 12.56 7.60 4.16
N ILE A 157 12.44 8.88 3.87
CA ILE A 157 12.02 9.42 2.57
C ILE A 157 13.28 9.93 1.86
N ASP A 158 13.40 9.71 0.55
CA ASP A 158 14.47 10.30 -0.25
C ASP A 158 14.42 11.83 -0.18
N GLU A 159 15.48 12.46 0.33
CA GLU A 159 15.59 13.92 0.51
C GLU A 159 15.43 14.71 -0.79
N ASN A 160 15.68 14.07 -1.94
CA ASN A 160 15.51 14.69 -3.25
C ASN A 160 14.08 14.60 -3.78
N SER A 161 13.20 13.88 -3.10
CA SER A 161 11.80 13.74 -3.49
C SER A 161 10.96 14.89 -2.95
N LYS A 162 10.42 15.72 -3.86
CA LYS A 162 9.51 16.82 -3.52
C LYS A 162 8.03 16.45 -3.61
N THR A 163 7.71 15.22 -4.03
CA THR A 163 6.33 14.78 -4.31
C THR A 163 5.77 13.84 -3.24
N ILE A 164 6.57 13.48 -2.22
CA ILE A 164 6.10 12.62 -1.13
C ILE A 164 5.37 13.45 -0.08
N GLU A 165 4.12 13.07 0.18
CA GLU A 165 3.29 13.54 1.27
C GLU A 165 3.16 12.43 2.32
N VAL A 166 3.37 12.77 3.60
CA VAL A 166 3.09 11.86 4.71
C VAL A 166 1.62 11.99 5.09
N LEU A 167 0.87 10.90 4.96
CA LEU A 167 -0.57 10.88 5.23
C LEU A 167 -0.89 10.56 6.69
N ALA A 168 -0.07 9.73 7.34
CA ALA A 168 -0.29 9.32 8.71
C ALA A 168 1.02 8.98 9.43
N TYR A 169 1.05 9.37 10.71
CA TYR A 169 2.07 8.99 11.66
C TYR A 169 1.48 8.07 12.72
N LEU A 170 2.29 7.13 13.19
CA LEU A 170 2.05 6.36 14.40
C LEU A 170 2.88 6.99 15.52
N GLU A 171 2.19 7.45 16.55
CA GLU A 171 2.76 8.17 17.69
C GLU A 171 2.68 7.31 18.97
N ASN A 172 3.44 7.67 20.01
CA ASN A 172 3.38 7.08 21.35
C ASN A 172 3.74 5.58 21.43
N LEU A 173 4.57 5.09 20.51
CA LEU A 173 5.24 3.79 20.68
C LEU A 173 6.62 4.01 21.27
N ASP A 174 7.06 3.07 22.12
CA ASP A 174 8.46 2.99 22.54
C ASP A 174 9.33 2.73 21.30
N ALA A 175 9.75 3.80 20.64
CA ALA A 175 10.45 3.77 19.36
C ALA A 175 11.75 2.97 19.42
N LYS A 176 12.32 2.81 20.63
CA LYS A 176 13.49 1.95 20.88
C LYS A 176 13.22 0.47 20.59
N ARG A 177 11.95 0.05 20.57
CA ARG A 177 11.53 -1.32 20.25
C ARG A 177 11.27 -1.54 18.75
N VAL A 178 11.33 -0.48 17.94
CA VAL A 178 11.06 -0.54 16.50
C VAL A 178 12.39 -0.47 15.72
N ARG A 179 12.63 -1.46 14.87
CA ARG A 179 13.86 -1.57 14.07
C ARG A 179 13.81 -0.68 12.83
N GLY A 180 14.96 -0.13 12.46
CA GLY A 180 15.07 0.77 11.31
C GLY A 180 14.68 2.21 11.62
N ILE A 181 14.63 2.59 12.90
CA ILE A 181 14.51 3.99 13.31
C ILE A 181 15.82 4.41 13.96
N ASN A 182 16.67 5.13 13.23
CA ASN A 182 17.99 5.57 13.71
C ASN A 182 17.97 6.99 14.30
N HIS A 183 16.91 7.75 14.04
CA HIS A 183 16.67 9.07 14.60
C HIS A 183 15.15 9.29 14.64
N VAL A 184 14.60 9.65 15.80
CA VAL A 184 13.21 10.09 15.92
C VAL A 184 13.25 11.52 16.44
N GLU A 185 13.12 12.49 15.56
CA GLU A 185 12.55 13.76 16.00
C GLU A 185 11.09 13.49 16.37
N GLY A 186 10.80 13.46 17.67
CA GLY A 186 9.43 13.48 18.19
C GLY A 186 8.66 12.15 18.21
N GLU A 187 9.32 10.99 18.25
CA GLU A 187 8.66 9.66 18.44
C GLU A 187 7.57 9.31 17.40
N LYS A 188 7.64 9.87 16.19
CA LYS A 188 6.67 9.62 15.11
C LYS A 188 7.22 8.63 14.09
N ILE A 189 6.42 7.62 13.77
CA ILE A 189 6.74 6.60 12.77
C ILE A 189 5.85 6.81 11.55
N ILE A 190 6.43 6.93 10.37
CA ILE A 190 5.68 7.09 9.12
C ILE A 190 5.03 5.75 8.75
N VAL A 191 3.69 5.75 8.63
CA VAL A 191 2.89 4.53 8.38
C VAL A 191 1.93 4.66 7.20
N ALA A 192 1.77 5.85 6.65
CA ALA A 192 1.11 6.05 5.36
C ALA A 192 1.75 7.22 4.61
N VAL A 193 1.99 7.03 3.32
CA VAL A 193 2.56 8.04 2.42
C VAL A 193 1.83 8.03 1.08
N ARG A 194 1.92 9.15 0.38
CA ARG A 194 1.53 9.28 -1.02
C ARG A 194 2.68 9.91 -1.80
N GLN A 195 2.91 9.41 -3.01
CA GLN A 195 3.81 10.04 -3.98
C GLN A 195 3.10 10.05 -5.33
N ASP A 196 2.69 11.23 -5.79
CA ASP A 196 2.00 11.40 -7.07
C ASP A 196 0.76 10.47 -7.19
N ASN A 197 0.86 9.43 -8.05
CA ASN A 197 -0.16 8.41 -8.32
C ASN A 197 -0.07 7.16 -7.41
N ILE A 198 0.85 7.14 -6.46
CA ILE A 198 1.12 5.99 -5.58
C ILE A 198 0.71 6.32 -4.15
N ILE A 199 -0.07 5.43 -3.55
CA ILE A 199 -0.44 5.44 -2.13
C ILE A 199 0.23 4.23 -1.50
N ALA A 200 0.74 4.36 -0.28
CA ALA A 200 1.26 3.21 0.45
C ALA A 200 0.98 3.30 1.95
N THR A 201 0.54 2.17 2.52
CA THR A 201 0.19 2.06 3.95
C THR A 201 0.91 0.86 4.58
N SER A 202 1.41 1.03 5.79
CA SER A 202 2.04 -0.04 6.58
C SER A 202 1.04 -1.01 7.21
N PHE A 203 -0.21 -0.58 7.37
CA PHE A 203 -1.29 -1.31 8.03
C PHE A 203 -2.25 -1.94 7.00
N HIS A 204 -3.19 -2.73 7.53
CA HIS A 204 -4.21 -3.49 6.83
C HIS A 204 -5.60 -2.85 6.97
N PRO A 205 -5.94 -1.85 6.12
CA PRO A 205 -7.25 -1.20 6.15
C PRO A 205 -8.40 -2.16 5.82
N GLU A 206 -8.12 -3.21 5.05
CA GLU A 206 -9.05 -4.27 4.66
C GLU A 206 -9.51 -5.16 5.83
N LEU A 207 -8.81 -5.11 6.96
CA LEU A 207 -9.17 -5.84 8.18
C LEU A 207 -10.04 -5.02 9.12
N THR A 208 -10.59 -3.90 8.65
CA THR A 208 -11.43 -3.00 9.43
C THR A 208 -12.79 -2.81 8.75
N ARG A 209 -13.76 -2.26 9.50
CA ARG A 209 -15.05 -1.85 8.93
C ARG A 209 -15.02 -0.44 8.34
N ASP A 210 -13.87 0.24 8.40
CA ASP A 210 -13.70 1.61 7.94
C ASP A 210 -13.10 1.59 6.53
N ASP A 211 -13.92 1.95 5.54
CA ASP A 211 -13.59 1.88 4.12
C ASP A 211 -12.98 3.19 3.57
N ARG A 212 -12.68 4.17 4.43
CA ARG A 212 -12.26 5.52 4.00
C ARG A 212 -10.99 5.53 3.16
N PHE A 213 -10.04 4.63 3.42
CA PHE A 213 -8.85 4.49 2.56
C PHE A 213 -9.19 3.89 1.18
N HIS A 214 -10.11 2.93 1.11
CA HIS A 214 -10.57 2.37 -0.17
C HIS A 214 -11.31 3.44 -0.97
N ARG A 215 -12.20 4.22 -0.33
CA ARG A 215 -12.88 5.37 -0.95
C ARG A 215 -11.88 6.41 -1.45
N PHE A 216 -10.89 6.77 -0.63
CA PHE A 216 -9.82 7.69 -1.03
C PHE A 216 -9.07 7.20 -2.28
N PHE A 217 -8.72 5.92 -2.34
CA PHE A 217 -8.13 5.31 -3.53
C PHE A 217 -9.06 5.36 -4.75
N LEU A 218 -10.35 5.04 -4.58
CA LEU A 218 -11.33 5.04 -5.66
C LEU A 218 -11.58 6.44 -6.23
N GLU A 219 -11.67 7.47 -5.40
CA GLU A 219 -11.79 8.86 -5.87
C GLU A 219 -10.58 9.26 -6.70
N LEU A 220 -9.36 8.91 -6.26
CA LEU A 220 -8.15 9.18 -7.02
C LEU A 220 -8.13 8.45 -8.37
N VAL A 221 -8.61 7.21 -8.44
CA VAL A 221 -8.75 6.48 -9.72
C VAL A 221 -9.74 7.20 -10.62
N LYS A 222 -10.89 7.60 -10.07
CA LYS A 222 -11.96 8.28 -10.79
C LYS A 222 -11.51 9.62 -11.38
N GLU A 223 -10.67 10.37 -10.68
CA GLU A 223 -10.10 11.64 -11.17
C GLU A 223 -9.16 11.47 -12.37
N LYS A 224 -8.64 10.26 -12.61
CA LYS A 224 -7.69 9.96 -13.69
C LYS A 224 -8.32 9.39 -14.95
N VAL A 225 -9.58 8.97 -14.90
CA VAL A 225 -10.32 8.31 -16.01
C VAL A 225 -11.33 9.28 -16.60
#